data_AF-A0A9D9UFQ2-F1
#
_entry.id   AF-A0A9D9UFQ2-F1
#
_cell.length_a   1.000
_cell.length_b   1.000
_cell.length_c   1.000
_cell.angle_alpha   90.00
_cell.angle_beta   90.00
_cell.angle_gamma   90.00
#
_symmetry.space_group_name_H-M   'P 1'
#
loop_
_entity.id
_entity.type
_entity.pdbx_description
1 polymer ?
#
loop_
_entity_poly.entity_id
_entity_poly.type
_entity_poly.pdbx_seq_one_letter_code
_entity_poly.pdbx_strand_id
1 'polypeptide(L)'
;MMIRKATAIWKGSGKEGQGHLTTQSTVLNQTQYSFNTRFADGIGTNPEELIAAAHAGCFAMKLSFNLSGAGFVPDELDATCHINFENGAVTSSHL
;
A
#
# COMPACT_ATOMS: atom_id res chain seq x y z
N MET A 1 22.76 -5.82 3.24
CA MET A 1 21.54 -5.02 3.51
C MET A 1 20.75 -4.92 2.22
N MET A 2 19.47 -5.28 2.22
CA MET A 2 18.60 -5.10 1.05
C MET A 2 17.87 -3.77 1.18
N ILE A 3 18.01 -2.88 0.20
CA ILE A 3 17.32 -1.58 0.18
C ILE A 3 16.32 -1.60 -0.97
N ARG A 4 15.03 -1.44 -0.65
CA ARG A 4 13.95 -1.24 -1.63
C ARG A 4 13.58 0.24 -1.66
N LYS A 5 13.27 0.77 -2.84
CA LYS A 5 13.02 2.21 -3.03
C LYS A 5 11.73 2.46 -3.81
N ALA A 6 11.07 3.56 -3.47
CA ALA A 6 10.02 4.19 -4.24
C ALA A 6 10.27 5.71 -4.26
N THR A 7 9.78 6.37 -5.30
CA THR A 7 9.89 7.81 -5.49
C THR A 7 8.50 8.39 -5.64
N ALA A 8 8.22 9.48 -4.93
CA ALA A 8 7.04 10.31 -5.11
C ALA A 8 7.46 11.67 -5.67
N ILE A 9 6.78 12.14 -6.71
CA ILE A 9 6.94 13.50 -7.24
C ILE A 9 5.61 14.20 -7.10
N TRP A 10 5.61 15.39 -6.50
CA TRP A 10 4.44 16.26 -6.40
C TRP A 10 4.71 17.61 -7.07
N LYS A 11 3.72 18.15 -7.77
CA LYS A 11 3.78 19.48 -8.41
C LYS A 11 2.52 20.26 -8.08
N GLY A 12 2.69 21.51 -7.67
CA GLY A 12 1.58 22.42 -7.34
C GLY A 12 1.25 22.48 -5.84
N SER A 13 0.11 23.10 -5.53
CA SER A 13 -0.36 23.30 -4.15
C SER A 13 -0.87 21.98 -3.53
N GLY A 14 -1.26 22.00 -2.26
CA GLY A 14 -1.77 20.79 -1.59
C GLY A 14 -3.07 20.23 -2.18
N LYS A 15 -4.03 21.09 -2.55
CA LYS A 15 -5.34 20.66 -3.08
C LYS A 15 -5.38 20.51 -4.60
N GLU A 16 -4.70 21.39 -5.32
CA GLU A 16 -4.72 21.41 -6.79
C GLU A 16 -3.51 20.70 -7.41
N GLY A 17 -2.56 20.30 -6.56
CA GLY A 17 -1.37 19.61 -7.00
C GLY A 17 -1.66 18.20 -7.50
N GLN A 18 -0.72 17.72 -8.30
CA GLN A 18 -0.75 16.38 -8.87
C GLN A 18 0.59 15.72 -8.61
N GLY A 19 0.56 14.42 -8.40
CA GLY A 19 1.77 13.66 -8.21
C GLY A 19 1.75 12.30 -8.89
N HIS A 20 2.92 11.69 -8.87
CA HIS A 20 3.15 10.38 -9.45
C HIS A 20 4.05 9.56 -8.53
N LEU A 21 3.77 8.27 -8.42
CA LEU A 21 4.55 7.30 -7.68
C LEU A 21 5.27 6.35 -8.65
N THR A 22 6.53 6.05 -8.35
CA THR A 22 7.33 5.05 -9.07
C THR A 22 8.00 4.13 -8.08
N THR A 23 7.91 2.82 -8.30
CA THR A 23 8.58 1.79 -7.49
C THR A 23 9.74 1.19 -8.26
N GLN A 24 10.78 0.73 -7.55
CA GLN A 24 11.93 0.07 -8.17
C GLN A 24 11.56 -1.13 -9.06
N SER A 25 10.51 -1.87 -8.71
CA SER A 25 10.01 -3.02 -9.48
C SER A 25 9.22 -2.63 -10.73
N THR A 26 8.94 -1.33 -10.92
CA THR A 26 8.08 -0.78 -11.98
C THR A 26 6.60 -1.18 -11.91
N VAL A 27 6.16 -1.87 -10.84
CA VAL A 27 4.74 -2.17 -10.59
C VAL A 27 3.92 -0.88 -10.51
N LEU A 28 4.45 0.11 -9.78
CA LEU A 28 4.06 1.51 -9.97
C LEU A 28 5.07 2.18 -10.89
N ASN A 29 4.58 2.79 -11.97
CA ASN A 29 5.39 3.51 -12.94
C ASN A 29 4.70 4.81 -13.34
N GLN A 30 5.15 5.92 -12.76
CA GLN A 30 4.49 7.22 -12.90
C GLN A 30 2.98 7.17 -12.58
N THR A 31 2.60 6.29 -11.64
CA THR A 31 1.20 6.07 -11.27
C THR A 31 0.65 7.32 -10.59
N GLN A 32 -0.44 7.87 -11.11
CA GLN A 32 -1.03 9.11 -10.64
C GLN A 32 -1.56 8.98 -9.21
N TYR A 33 -1.28 10.00 -8.38
CA TYR A 33 -1.97 10.25 -7.11
C TYR A 33 -2.21 11.75 -6.94
N SER A 34 -3.27 12.13 -6.23
CA SER A 34 -3.68 13.52 -6.03
C SER A 34 -4.40 13.70 -4.69
N PHE A 35 -4.76 14.94 -4.36
CA PHE A 35 -5.62 15.21 -3.22
C PHE A 35 -6.96 14.48 -3.38
N ASN A 36 -7.55 14.53 -4.57
CA ASN A 36 -8.84 13.91 -4.84
C ASN A 36 -8.79 12.38 -4.77
N THR A 37 -7.71 11.73 -5.22
CA THR A 37 -7.59 10.25 -5.12
C THR A 37 -7.28 9.77 -3.70
N ARG A 38 -6.87 10.69 -2.80
CA ARG A 38 -6.54 10.36 -1.41
C ARG A 38 -7.67 10.71 -0.44
N PHE A 39 -8.39 11.81 -0.67
CA PHE A 39 -9.38 12.35 0.27
C PHE A 39 -10.81 12.43 -0.31
N ALA A 40 -11.01 12.05 -1.57
CA ALA A 40 -12.31 12.05 -2.24
C ALA A 40 -12.45 10.81 -3.15
N ASP A 41 -13.55 10.75 -3.91
CA ASP A 41 -13.80 9.67 -4.86
C ASP A 41 -13.09 9.98 -6.20
N GLY A 42 -11.84 9.52 -6.32
CA GLY A 42 -11.04 9.66 -7.53
C GLY A 42 -10.41 8.33 -7.93
N ILE A 43 -10.37 8.05 -9.24
CA ILE A 43 -9.65 6.89 -9.78
C ILE A 43 -8.15 7.19 -9.73
N GLY A 44 -7.40 6.39 -8.96
CA GLY A 44 -5.95 6.50 -8.79
C GLY A 44 -5.49 5.78 -7.53
N THR A 45 -4.19 5.83 -7.22
CA THR A 45 -3.67 5.25 -5.98
C THR A 45 -3.61 6.28 -4.85
N ASN A 46 -3.40 5.81 -3.62
CA ASN A 46 -3.17 6.62 -2.44
C ASN A 46 -2.15 5.93 -1.50
N PRO A 47 -1.47 6.67 -0.60
CA PRO A 47 -0.53 6.06 0.33
C PRO A 47 -1.15 4.98 1.23
N GLU A 48 -2.41 5.13 1.62
CA GLU A 48 -3.10 4.26 2.56
C GLU A 48 -3.31 2.85 1.97
N GLU A 49 -3.78 2.72 0.73
CA GLU A 49 -3.94 1.41 0.07
C GLU A 49 -2.58 0.72 -0.16
N LEU A 50 -1.51 1.48 -0.37
CA LEU A 50 -0.17 0.91 -0.54
C LEU A 50 0.38 0.36 0.78
N ILE A 51 0.05 1.00 1.91
CA ILE A 51 0.35 0.46 3.25
C ILE A 51 -0.51 -0.79 3.51
N ALA A 52 -1.80 -0.76 3.17
CA ALA A 52 -2.68 -1.92 3.27
C ALA A 52 -2.12 -3.12 2.49
N ALA A 53 -1.76 -2.91 1.21
CA ALA A 53 -1.19 -3.94 0.34
C ALA A 53 0.12 -4.51 0.91
N ALA A 54 1.01 -3.65 1.41
CA ALA A 54 2.26 -4.08 2.04
C ALA A 54 2.01 -4.94 3.29
N HIS A 55 1.07 -4.55 4.15
CA HIS A 55 0.79 -5.26 5.39
C HIS A 55 0.06 -6.59 5.13
N ALA A 56 -0.98 -6.59 4.28
CA ALA A 56 -1.69 -7.80 3.86
C ALA A 56 -0.74 -8.84 3.25
N GLY A 57 0.09 -8.41 2.29
CA GLY A 57 1.06 -9.31 1.65
C GLY A 57 2.11 -9.85 2.63
N CYS A 58 2.60 -9.02 3.55
CA CYS A 58 3.55 -9.46 4.57
C CYS A 58 2.93 -10.50 5.53
N PHE A 59 1.71 -10.25 5.98
CA PHE A 59 1.00 -11.15 6.87
C PHE A 59 0.70 -12.50 6.22
N ALA A 60 0.09 -12.51 5.04
CA ALA A 60 -0.23 -13.74 4.32
C ALA A 60 1.03 -14.60 4.07
N MET A 61 2.14 -13.96 3.67
CA MET A 61 3.42 -14.65 3.47
C MET A 61 3.97 -15.23 4.77
N LYS A 62 3.97 -14.47 5.87
CA LYS A 62 4.47 -14.96 7.15
C LYS A 62 3.59 -16.07 7.73
N LEU A 63 2.27 -15.97 7.57
CA LEU A 63 1.34 -17.02 7.97
C LEU A 63 1.60 -18.31 7.18
N SER A 64 1.80 -18.23 5.86
CA SER A 64 2.18 -19.38 5.03
C SER A 64 3.45 -20.07 5.52
N PHE A 65 4.50 -19.30 5.88
CA PHE A 65 5.73 -19.87 6.46
C PHE A 65 5.48 -20.59 7.79
N ASN A 66 4.65 -20.02 8.66
CA ASN A 66 4.34 -20.62 9.96
C ASN A 66 3.52 -21.90 9.80
N LEU A 67 2.51 -21.91 8.94
CA LEU A 67 1.70 -23.11 8.64
C LEU A 67 2.57 -24.21 8.04
N SER A 68 3.40 -23.87 7.04
CA SER A 68 4.28 -24.83 6.39
C SER A 68 5.31 -25.42 7.38
N GLY A 69 5.82 -24.58 8.29
CA GLY A 69 6.70 -25.04 9.38
C GLY A 69 6.03 -26.01 10.36
N ALA A 70 4.70 -26.00 10.46
CA ALA A 70 3.90 -26.93 11.24
C ALA A 70 3.39 -28.14 10.42
N GLY A 71 3.78 -28.27 9.15
CA GLY A 71 3.36 -29.38 8.27
C GLY A 71 2.03 -29.16 7.54
N PHE A 72 1.48 -27.94 7.58
CA PHE A 72 0.27 -27.56 6.84
C PHE A 72 0.64 -26.63 5.69
N VAL A 73 0.48 -27.08 4.45
CA VAL A 73 0.70 -26.21 3.28
C VAL A 73 -0.66 -25.64 2.86
N PRO A 74 -0.89 -24.32 2.98
CA PRO A 74 -2.15 -23.72 2.55
C PRO A 74 -2.24 -23.70 1.02
N ASP A 75 -3.42 -24.02 0.47
CA ASP A 75 -3.71 -23.85 -0.96
C ASP A 75 -3.86 -22.36 -1.33
N GLU A 76 -4.52 -21.59 -0.47
CA GLU A 76 -4.74 -20.16 -0.63
C GLU A 76 -4.81 -19.46 0.75
N LEU A 77 -4.27 -18.24 0.82
CA LEU A 77 -4.43 -17.33 1.96
C LEU A 77 -4.92 -15.99 1.44
N ASP A 78 -6.20 -15.70 1.63
CA ASP A 78 -6.80 -14.39 1.34
C ASP A 78 -6.73 -13.52 2.60
N ALA A 79 -5.98 -12.42 2.52
CA ALA A 79 -5.79 -11.48 3.62
C ALA A 79 -6.08 -10.07 3.13
N THR A 80 -7.01 -9.39 3.82
CA THR A 80 -7.39 -8.00 3.52
C THR A 80 -6.98 -7.09 4.66
N CYS A 81 -6.21 -6.05 4.38
CA CYS A 81 -5.85 -5.05 5.38
C CYS A 81 -6.69 -3.78 5.23
N HIS A 82 -7.26 -3.31 6.33
CA HIS A 82 -7.99 -2.07 6.44
C HIS A 82 -7.11 -1.03 7.14
N ILE A 83 -6.93 0.12 6.49
CA ILE A 83 -6.24 1.28 7.05
C ILE A 83 -7.28 2.32 7.41
N ASN A 84 -7.36 2.69 8.70
CA ASN A 84 -8.13 3.85 9.10
C ASN A 84 -7.26 5.09 8.98
N PHE A 85 -7.78 6.08 8.27
CA PHE A 85 -7.12 7.36 8.06
C PHE A 85 -8.03 8.49 8.52
N GLU A 86 -7.63 9.15 9.61
CA GLU A 86 -8.43 10.17 10.29
C GLU A 86 -7.57 11.39 10.57
N ASN A 87 -8.12 12.59 10.37
CA ASN A 87 -7.46 13.86 10.67
C ASN A 87 -6.04 13.99 10.07
N GLY A 88 -5.81 13.38 8.90
CA GLY A 88 -4.52 13.45 8.20
C GLY A 88 -3.48 12.42 8.64
N ALA A 89 -3.84 11.47 9.51
CA ALA A 89 -2.94 10.42 9.99
C ALA A 89 -3.55 9.02 9.88
N VAL A 90 -2.71 8.02 9.68
CA VAL A 90 -3.10 6.61 9.83
C VAL A 90 -3.25 6.31 11.33
N THR A 91 -4.44 5.90 11.74
CA THR A 91 -4.76 5.62 13.16
C THR A 91 -4.79 4.13 13.47
N SER A 92 -5.07 3.28 12.48
CA SER A 92 -5.03 1.83 12.64
C SER A 92 -4.65 1.11 11.33
N SER A 93 -4.14 -0.10 11.49
CA SER A 93 -3.93 -1.06 10.42
C SER A 93 -4.38 -2.43 10.92
N HIS A 94 -5.43 -2.97 10.30
CA HIS A 94 -6.13 -4.16 10.79
C HIS A 94 -6.30 -5.20 9.67
N LEU A 95 -5.97 -6.46 9.96
CA LEU A 95 -6.06 -7.61 9.06
C LEU A 95 -7.25 -8.48 9.43
#